data_AF-A0A0Q3MCL1-F1
#
_entry.id   AF-A0A0Q3MCL1-F1
#
_cell.length_a   1.000
_cell.length_b   1.000
_cell.length_c   1.000
_cell.angle_alpha   90.00
_cell.angle_beta   90.00
_cell.angle_gamma   90.00
#
_symmetry.space_group_name_H-M   'P 1'
#
loop_
_entity.id
_entity.type
_entity.pdbx_description
1 polymer ?
#
loop_
_entity_poly.entity_id
_entity_poly.type
_entity_poly.pdbx_seq_one_letter_code
_entity_poly.pdbx_strand_id
1 'polypeptide(L)'
;MNYLKNLRPAMSRLARSYSNKPTRRRPAPNSNPPPPAASRSALVVRKPAPTPNPPPPISRSALVLYKPAITDALARHYNNTKQAWEELPRLQRSRTLIWLGFTTSAMAAACCYGTLETVPYSNRTHFIVLTPGGERRAGEFQFARMKELMDEEGKAILPESHPDSVRVTRLAMEIVRAAHKGFDAGPEKSPYGVVEDSLEAAAQRDNDDRLVKAGSKKKRKKKKEPQTKHLDGLNWEVVLVEDKNVNACCLPGGKIMVNTGFLRHFKTDAELATVLGHEVGHIIARHAAEQITKNMWIFILELFLLIFCDDDENNPKNIATLTELILKKPFSRKMELEADHIGVLLLAAAGYDPRDAPAFYEKLGKTGGGKDWADFLSTHPSSKKRAQNLSQDKVMDKAMELYREVVAGRESKGFFFVFR
;
A
#
# COMPACT_ATOMS: atom_id res chain seq x y z
N MET A 1 5.63 0.29 58.34
CA MET A 1 6.85 -0.52 58.47
C MET A 1 7.53 -0.63 57.11
N ASN A 2 8.68 0.04 57.01
CA ASN A 2 9.83 -0.15 56.11
C ASN A 2 9.65 -0.99 54.84
N TYR A 3 9.71 -0.33 53.67
CA TYR A 3 10.80 -0.48 52.69
C TYR A 3 10.71 0.66 51.64
N LEU A 4 10.90 1.90 52.12
CA LEU A 4 11.36 3.04 51.32
C LEU A 4 12.83 3.26 51.69
N LYS A 5 13.76 2.88 50.83
CA LYS A 5 15.16 3.36 50.81
C LYS A 5 15.85 2.80 49.59
N ASN A 6 16.53 3.69 48.87
CA ASN A 6 17.43 3.47 47.73
C ASN A 6 16.78 3.64 46.35
N LEU A 7 16.79 4.89 45.86
CA LEU A 7 17.58 5.32 44.68
C LEU A 7 17.19 6.76 44.26
N ARG A 8 17.60 7.74 45.07
CA ARG A 8 18.11 9.05 44.61
C ARG A 8 19.49 9.15 45.27
N PRO A 9 20.60 9.11 44.50
CA PRO A 9 21.10 10.35 43.91
C PRO A 9 21.89 10.12 42.60
N ALA A 10 21.30 10.47 41.45
CA ALA A 10 22.03 10.56 40.17
C ALA A 10 21.66 11.80 39.34
N MET A 11 21.03 12.80 39.97
CA MET A 11 20.56 14.06 39.36
C MET A 11 21.41 15.27 39.80
N SER A 12 22.74 15.10 39.89
CA SER A 12 23.64 16.20 40.27
C SER A 12 25.00 16.22 39.56
N ARG A 13 25.20 15.46 38.47
CA ARG A 13 26.46 15.44 37.71
C ARG A 13 26.40 15.68 36.19
N LEU A 14 25.22 15.93 35.61
CA LEU A 14 25.13 16.37 34.20
C LEU A 14 24.63 17.81 34.00
N ALA A 15 24.24 18.51 35.07
CA ALA A 15 23.85 19.91 35.05
C ALA A 15 25.05 20.89 35.17
N ARG A 16 26.28 20.45 34.88
CA ARG A 16 27.50 21.26 35.10
C ARG A 16 28.51 21.19 33.95
N SER A 17 28.03 21.27 32.69
CA SER A 17 28.92 21.41 31.52
C SER A 17 28.38 22.27 30.35
N TYR A 18 27.24 22.94 30.49
CA TYR A 18 26.74 23.87 29.45
C TYR A 18 26.24 25.18 30.06
N SER A 19 27.14 25.88 30.76
CA SER A 19 26.95 27.30 31.09
C SER A 19 28.31 27.94 31.30
N ASN A 20 28.86 28.52 30.23
CA ASN A 20 29.70 29.73 30.22
C ASN A 20 30.35 29.90 28.84
N LYS A 21 29.77 30.75 27.99
CA LYS A 21 30.56 31.59 27.07
C LYS A 21 29.93 32.99 27.00
N PRO A 22 30.74 34.06 27.06
CA PRO A 22 30.27 35.42 27.28
C PRO A 22 29.76 36.08 25.99
N THR A 23 28.84 37.02 26.16
CA THR A 23 28.27 37.92 25.15
C THR A 23 29.25 39.03 24.76
N ARG A 24 29.43 39.28 23.45
CA ARG A 24 29.88 40.59 22.96
C ARG A 24 29.15 40.98 21.66
N ARG A 25 28.91 42.28 21.58
CA ARG A 25 27.88 43.02 20.82
C ARG A 25 27.95 42.89 19.28
N ARG A 26 26.77 43.03 18.66
CA ARG A 26 26.50 43.31 17.24
C ARG A 26 27.13 44.64 16.77
N PRO A 27 27.45 44.75 15.48
CA PRO A 27 27.02 45.88 14.68
C PRO A 27 26.13 45.47 13.49
N ALA A 28 25.33 46.43 13.03
CA ALA A 28 24.29 46.33 12.02
C ALA A 28 24.84 46.51 10.58
N PRO A 29 24.01 46.33 9.53
CA PRO A 29 24.42 45.83 8.21
C PRO A 29 24.85 46.93 7.25
N ASN A 30 25.74 46.62 6.30
CA ASN A 30 25.79 47.37 5.06
C ASN A 30 26.22 46.53 3.84
N SER A 31 25.39 46.66 2.80
CA SER A 31 25.67 46.73 1.37
C SER A 31 26.61 45.72 0.68
N ASN A 32 25.98 44.99 -0.25
CA ASN A 32 26.48 44.48 -1.53
C ASN A 32 27.54 43.37 -1.55
N PRO A 33 27.22 42.18 -2.11
CA PRO A 33 28.24 41.21 -2.48
C PRO A 33 29.06 41.70 -3.69
N PRO A 34 30.36 41.40 -3.76
CA PRO A 34 31.25 41.86 -4.83
C PRO A 34 30.95 41.17 -6.18
N PRO A 35 31.28 41.81 -7.32
CA PRO A 35 31.01 41.28 -8.64
C PRO A 35 31.92 40.08 -8.95
N PRO A 36 31.45 39.07 -9.71
CA PRO A 36 32.28 37.96 -10.11
C PRO A 36 33.34 38.40 -11.13
N ALA A 37 34.57 37.94 -10.91
CA ALA A 37 35.73 38.20 -11.76
C ALA A 37 35.47 37.74 -13.20
N ALA A 38 35.65 38.65 -14.15
CA ALA A 38 35.64 38.36 -15.57
C ALA A 38 36.94 37.62 -15.96
N SER A 39 36.85 36.31 -16.20
CA SER A 39 37.81 35.62 -17.04
C SER A 39 37.25 35.58 -18.47
N ARG A 40 37.87 36.35 -19.37
CA ARG A 40 37.71 36.18 -20.81
C ARG A 40 38.27 34.80 -21.19
N SER A 41 37.38 33.87 -21.53
CA SER A 41 37.73 32.68 -22.30
C SER A 41 36.84 32.65 -23.52
N ALA A 42 37.48 32.64 -24.69
CA ALA A 42 36.84 32.68 -25.99
C ALA A 42 35.77 31.58 -26.15
N LEU A 43 34.66 31.95 -26.79
CA LEU A 43 33.58 31.06 -27.19
C LEU A 43 34.11 30.07 -28.23
N VAL A 44 34.70 28.96 -27.80
CA VAL A 44 34.88 27.79 -28.66
C VAL A 44 33.55 27.05 -28.66
N VAL A 45 32.79 27.21 -29.73
CA VAL A 45 31.65 26.35 -30.07
C VAL A 45 32.21 24.94 -30.26
N ARG A 46 32.23 24.13 -29.19
CA ARG A 46 32.50 22.70 -29.29
C ARG A 46 31.29 22.06 -29.99
N LYS A 47 31.53 21.48 -31.17
CA LYS A 47 30.59 20.54 -31.80
C LYS A 47 30.13 19.52 -30.75
N PRO A 48 28.84 19.13 -30.72
CA PRO A 48 28.39 18.06 -29.85
C PRO A 48 29.19 16.80 -30.16
N ALA A 49 29.63 16.10 -29.11
CA ALA A 49 30.28 14.81 -29.25
C ALA A 49 29.36 13.87 -30.05
N PRO A 50 29.89 13.07 -31.00
CA PRO A 50 29.08 12.09 -31.69
C PRO A 50 28.46 11.16 -30.64
N THR A 51 27.16 10.94 -30.76
CA THR A 51 26.44 9.94 -29.97
C THR A 51 27.19 8.61 -30.06
N PRO A 52 27.47 7.92 -28.94
CA PRO A 52 28.08 6.60 -29.01
C PRO A 52 27.20 5.73 -29.91
N ASN A 53 27.81 5.08 -30.90
CA ASN A 53 27.10 4.15 -31.77
C ASN A 53 26.32 3.17 -30.89
N PRO A 54 25.06 2.83 -31.23
CA PRO A 54 24.37 1.76 -30.53
C PRO A 54 25.27 0.52 -30.54
N PRO A 55 25.35 -0.25 -29.43
CA PRO A 55 26.13 -1.47 -29.42
C PRO A 55 25.68 -2.33 -30.61
N PRO A 56 26.62 -2.99 -31.30
CA PRO A 56 26.26 -3.81 -32.45
C PRO A 56 25.18 -4.81 -32.02
N PRO A 57 24.18 -5.10 -32.86
CA PRO A 57 23.20 -6.13 -32.54
C PRO A 57 23.95 -7.40 -32.17
N ILE A 58 23.66 -7.94 -30.98
CA ILE A 58 24.27 -9.16 -30.46
C ILE A 58 24.12 -10.21 -31.57
N SER A 59 25.22 -10.61 -32.19
CA SER A 59 25.16 -11.57 -33.28
C SER A 59 24.57 -12.88 -32.74
N ARG A 60 23.85 -13.63 -33.57
CA ARG A 60 23.35 -14.97 -33.20
C ARG A 60 24.47 -15.85 -32.61
N SER A 61 25.73 -15.64 -33.01
CA SER A 61 26.92 -16.27 -32.46
C SER A 61 27.20 -15.95 -30.98
N ALA A 62 26.97 -14.71 -30.51
CA ALA A 62 27.12 -14.35 -29.10
C ALA A 62 26.02 -14.97 -28.21
N LEU A 63 24.80 -15.11 -28.73
CA LEU A 63 23.70 -15.84 -28.08
C LEU A 63 23.98 -17.36 -28.00
N VAL A 64 24.68 -17.91 -29.00
CA VAL A 64 25.13 -19.30 -29.03
C VAL A 64 26.30 -19.56 -28.07
N LEU A 65 27.17 -18.59 -27.80
CA LEU A 65 28.25 -18.69 -26.81
C LEU A 65 27.77 -18.47 -25.36
N TYR A 66 26.67 -17.74 -25.16
CA TYR A 66 26.08 -17.50 -23.83
C TYR A 66 25.27 -18.71 -23.32
N LYS A 67 24.65 -19.48 -24.23
CA LYS A 67 23.95 -20.73 -23.90
C LYS A 67 24.81 -21.76 -23.15
N PRO A 68 26.02 -22.14 -23.61
CA PRO A 68 26.87 -23.11 -22.93
C PRO A 68 27.31 -22.62 -21.54
N ALA A 69 27.58 -21.33 -21.38
CA ALA A 69 27.96 -20.76 -20.08
C ALA A 69 26.81 -20.82 -19.06
N ILE A 70 25.57 -20.52 -19.48
CA ILE A 70 24.38 -20.67 -18.63
C ILE A 70 24.11 -22.16 -18.35
N THR A 71 24.19 -23.04 -19.36
CA THR A 71 23.94 -24.47 -19.16
C THR A 71 24.99 -25.10 -18.26
N ASP A 72 26.26 -24.70 -18.37
CA ASP A 72 27.33 -25.16 -17.48
C ASP A 72 27.15 -24.61 -16.06
N ALA A 73 26.71 -23.36 -15.91
CA ALA A 73 26.39 -22.78 -14.61
C ALA A 73 25.21 -23.50 -13.94
N LEU A 74 24.15 -23.79 -14.69
CA LEU A 74 22.99 -24.57 -14.22
C LEU A 74 23.38 -26.02 -13.91
N ALA A 75 24.21 -26.65 -14.73
CA ALA A 75 24.69 -28.02 -14.51
C ALA A 75 25.59 -28.10 -13.27
N ARG A 76 26.48 -27.13 -13.05
CA ARG A 76 27.26 -27.01 -11.81
C ARG A 76 26.36 -26.79 -10.60
N HIS A 77 25.38 -25.91 -10.69
CA HIS A 77 24.43 -25.68 -9.60
C HIS A 77 23.61 -26.94 -9.29
N TYR A 78 23.12 -27.64 -10.32
CA TYR A 78 22.41 -28.91 -10.19
C TYR A 78 23.28 -30.00 -9.54
N ASN A 79 24.53 -30.14 -9.96
CA ASN A 79 25.44 -31.13 -9.38
C ASN A 79 25.78 -30.79 -7.92
N ASN A 80 26.03 -29.52 -7.60
CA ASN A 80 26.32 -29.08 -6.24
C ASN A 80 25.12 -29.30 -5.30
N THR A 81 23.91 -28.96 -5.76
CA THR A 81 22.66 -29.18 -5.00
C THR A 81 22.34 -30.67 -4.83
N LYS A 82 22.59 -31.49 -5.86
CA LYS A 82 22.45 -32.95 -5.77
C LYS A 82 23.42 -33.55 -4.76
N GLN A 83 24.69 -33.12 -4.78
CA GLN A 83 25.69 -33.60 -3.84
C GLN A 83 25.35 -33.21 -2.40
N ALA A 84 24.98 -31.95 -2.17
CA ALA A 84 24.51 -31.47 -0.87
C ALA A 84 23.29 -32.26 -0.37
N TRP A 85 22.35 -32.60 -1.26
CA TRP A 85 21.19 -33.44 -0.92
C TRP A 85 21.58 -34.87 -0.50
N GLU A 86 22.54 -35.48 -1.19
CA GLU A 86 22.99 -36.84 -0.89
C GLU A 86 23.75 -36.91 0.45
N GLU A 87 24.45 -35.84 0.82
CA GLU A 87 25.19 -35.67 2.08
C GLU A 87 24.28 -35.46 3.31
N LEU A 88 23.02 -35.05 3.13
CA LEU A 88 22.08 -34.86 4.24
C LEU A 88 21.73 -36.19 4.96
N PRO A 89 21.64 -36.19 6.31
CA PRO A 89 21.15 -37.32 7.08
C PRO A 89 19.78 -37.80 6.57
N ARG A 90 19.55 -39.12 6.54
CA ARG A 90 18.28 -39.70 6.02
C ARG A 90 17.04 -39.10 6.67
N LEU A 91 17.08 -38.85 7.98
CA LEU A 91 16.02 -38.18 8.74
C LEU A 91 15.74 -36.75 8.22
N GLN A 92 16.78 -35.99 7.88
CA GLN A 92 16.66 -34.63 7.37
C GLN A 92 16.09 -34.62 5.95
N ARG A 93 16.55 -35.53 5.07
CA ARG A 93 15.96 -35.73 3.74
C ARG A 93 14.47 -36.07 3.80
N SER A 94 14.08 -37.01 4.67
CA SER A 94 12.68 -37.37 4.84
C SER A 94 11.84 -36.18 5.31
N ARG A 95 12.34 -35.38 6.27
CA ARG A 95 11.66 -34.17 6.73
C ARG A 95 11.51 -33.15 5.60
N THR A 96 12.55 -32.92 4.80
CA THR A 96 12.50 -31.99 3.67
C THR A 96 11.48 -32.43 2.61
N LEU A 97 11.43 -33.72 2.26
CA LEU A 97 10.43 -34.24 1.32
C LEU A 97 9.00 -34.09 1.85
N ILE A 98 8.79 -34.33 3.15
CA ILE A 98 7.49 -34.13 3.81
C ILE A 98 7.07 -32.66 3.71
N TRP A 99 7.95 -31.72 4.08
CA TRP A 99 7.67 -30.29 3.99
C TRP A 99 7.39 -29.83 2.56
N LEU A 100 8.15 -30.33 1.58
CA LEU A 100 7.91 -30.04 0.16
C LEU A 100 6.54 -30.55 -0.30
N GLY A 101 6.15 -31.74 0.14
CA GLY A 101 4.82 -32.29 -0.12
C GLY A 101 3.71 -31.43 0.48
N PHE A 102 3.87 -30.98 1.73
CA PHE A 102 2.90 -30.09 2.38
C PHE A 102 2.81 -28.72 1.71
N THR A 103 3.94 -28.08 1.38
CA THR A 103 3.93 -26.76 0.74
C THR A 103 3.32 -26.82 -0.65
N THR A 104 3.69 -27.80 -1.48
CA THR A 104 3.12 -27.96 -2.83
C THR A 104 1.61 -28.25 -2.78
N SER A 105 1.15 -29.10 -1.86
CA SER A 105 -0.28 -29.35 -1.64
C SER A 105 -1.03 -28.10 -1.17
N ALA A 106 -0.47 -27.34 -0.23
CA ALA A 106 -1.06 -26.10 0.26
C ALA A 106 -1.14 -25.03 -0.84
N MET A 107 -0.09 -24.88 -1.66
CA MET A 107 -0.09 -23.99 -2.84
C MET A 107 -1.15 -24.40 -3.85
N ALA A 108 -1.25 -25.70 -4.16
CA ALA A 108 -2.27 -26.21 -5.07
C ALA A 108 -3.69 -25.94 -4.55
N ALA A 109 -3.94 -26.18 -3.26
CA ALA A 109 -5.21 -25.86 -2.64
C ALA A 109 -5.52 -24.36 -2.71
N ALA A 110 -4.56 -23.50 -2.37
CA ALA A 110 -4.73 -22.05 -2.47
C ALA A 110 -5.08 -21.60 -3.89
N CYS A 111 -4.41 -22.15 -4.91
CA CYS A 111 -4.71 -21.88 -6.32
C CYS A 111 -6.10 -22.39 -6.75
N CYS A 112 -6.54 -23.54 -6.23
CA CYS A 112 -7.84 -24.12 -6.55
C CYS A 112 -9.02 -23.35 -5.92
N TYR A 113 -8.83 -22.84 -4.70
CA TYR A 113 -9.88 -22.12 -3.97
C TYR A 113 -9.83 -20.61 -4.12
N GLY A 114 -8.70 -20.06 -4.57
CA GLY A 114 -8.55 -18.63 -4.74
C GLY A 114 -9.24 -18.08 -5.98
N THR A 115 -9.69 -16.84 -5.88
CA THR A 115 -10.39 -16.09 -6.92
C THR A 115 -9.49 -14.97 -7.43
N LEU A 116 -9.46 -14.80 -8.75
CA LEU A 116 -8.81 -13.67 -9.40
C LEU A 116 -9.86 -12.60 -9.70
N GLU A 117 -9.86 -11.54 -8.90
CA GLU A 117 -10.88 -10.51 -8.91
C GLU A 117 -10.31 -9.18 -9.44
N THR A 118 -11.17 -8.21 -9.70
CA THR A 118 -10.79 -6.87 -10.15
C THR A 118 -11.33 -5.85 -9.19
N VAL A 119 -10.44 -5.06 -8.60
CA VAL A 119 -10.75 -4.02 -7.63
C VAL A 119 -11.60 -2.92 -8.31
N PRO A 120 -12.76 -2.54 -7.73
CA PRO A 120 -13.55 -1.41 -8.21
C PRO A 120 -12.75 -0.10 -8.18
N TYR A 121 -13.06 0.84 -9.09
CA TYR A 121 -12.39 2.13 -9.30
C TYR A 121 -10.92 2.04 -9.77
N SER A 122 -10.08 1.20 -9.17
CA SER A 122 -8.66 1.05 -9.53
C SER A 122 -8.41 0.06 -10.68
N ASN A 123 -9.38 -0.81 -11.01
CA ASN A 123 -9.29 -1.85 -12.04
C ASN A 123 -8.06 -2.76 -11.92
N ARG A 124 -7.44 -2.79 -10.75
CA ARG A 124 -6.30 -3.66 -10.47
C ARG A 124 -6.81 -5.08 -10.27
N THR A 125 -6.15 -6.04 -10.89
CA THR A 125 -6.43 -7.44 -10.61
C THR A 125 -5.70 -7.88 -9.35
N HIS A 126 -6.37 -8.67 -8.52
CA HIS A 126 -5.74 -9.31 -7.37
C HIS A 126 -6.23 -10.73 -7.18
N PHE A 127 -5.40 -11.54 -6.53
CA PHE A 127 -5.72 -12.91 -6.19
C PHE A 127 -6.03 -12.98 -4.70
N ILE A 128 -7.23 -13.46 -4.37
CA ILE A 128 -7.72 -13.57 -3.00
C ILE A 128 -8.10 -15.03 -2.74
N VAL A 129 -7.59 -15.60 -1.65
CA VAL A 129 -7.97 -16.95 -1.21
C VAL A 129 -9.16 -16.92 -0.25
N LEU A 130 -9.37 -15.79 0.44
CA LEU A 130 -10.44 -15.65 1.42
C LEU A 130 -11.79 -15.34 0.75
N THR A 131 -12.79 -16.20 0.99
CA THR A 131 -14.15 -15.97 0.49
C THR A 131 -14.80 -14.76 1.18
N PRO A 132 -15.74 -14.04 0.53
CA PRO A 132 -16.43 -12.91 1.14
C PRO A 132 -17.13 -13.24 2.47
N GLY A 133 -17.73 -14.43 2.59
CA GLY A 133 -18.35 -14.88 3.84
C GLY A 133 -17.33 -15.25 4.94
N GLY A 134 -16.14 -15.73 4.56
CA GLY A 134 -15.02 -15.93 5.49
C GLY A 134 -14.47 -14.60 5.99
N GLU A 135 -14.29 -13.64 5.08
CA GLU A 135 -13.87 -12.29 5.38
C GLU A 135 -14.83 -11.58 6.35
N ARG A 136 -16.14 -11.66 6.11
CA ARG A 136 -17.16 -11.10 7.01
C ARG A 136 -17.08 -11.66 8.43
N ARG A 137 -16.99 -12.98 8.57
CA ARG A 137 -16.86 -13.64 9.89
C ARG A 137 -15.57 -13.24 10.60
N ALA A 138 -14.46 -13.15 9.87
CA ALA A 138 -13.19 -12.71 10.43
C ALA A 138 -13.29 -11.27 10.95
N GLY A 139 -13.93 -10.37 10.20
CA GLY A 139 -14.15 -8.99 10.61
C GLY A 139 -15.08 -8.85 11.81
N GLU A 140 -16.19 -9.60 11.86
CA GLU A 140 -17.09 -9.66 13.03
C GLU A 140 -16.34 -10.12 14.29
N PHE A 141 -15.55 -11.19 14.17
CA PHE A 141 -14.73 -11.70 15.27
C PHE A 141 -13.70 -10.67 15.75
N GLN A 142 -12.96 -10.05 14.82
CA GLN A 142 -11.98 -9.02 15.14
C GLN A 142 -12.63 -7.81 15.82
N PHE A 143 -13.81 -7.40 15.35
CA PHE A 143 -14.52 -6.27 15.90
C PHE A 143 -15.04 -6.53 17.31
N ALA A 144 -15.59 -7.73 17.56
CA ALA A 144 -15.97 -8.15 18.90
C ALA A 144 -14.76 -8.15 19.85
N ARG A 145 -13.63 -8.73 19.41
CA ARG A 145 -12.40 -8.73 20.21
C ARG A 145 -11.86 -7.33 20.46
N MET A 146 -11.95 -6.42 19.49
CA MET A 146 -11.56 -5.03 19.67
C MET A 146 -12.42 -4.33 20.72
N LYS A 147 -13.73 -4.55 20.73
CA LYS A 147 -14.61 -4.00 21.78
C LYS A 147 -14.22 -4.50 23.17
N GLU A 148 -13.93 -5.81 23.30
CA GLU A 148 -13.44 -6.40 24.56
C GLU A 148 -12.12 -5.76 25.01
N LEU A 149 -11.15 -5.61 24.10
CA LEU A 149 -9.86 -4.99 24.40
C LEU A 149 -10.02 -3.53 24.85
N MET A 150 -10.94 -2.77 24.24
CA MET A 150 -11.20 -1.39 24.66
C MET A 150 -11.82 -1.36 26.07
N ASP A 151 -12.72 -2.30 26.39
CA ASP A 151 -13.29 -2.44 27.74
C ASP A 151 -12.22 -2.84 28.78
N GLU A 152 -11.34 -3.79 28.44
CA GLU A 152 -10.18 -4.21 29.26
C GLU A 152 -9.23 -3.03 29.55
N GLU A 153 -9.03 -2.13 28.57
CA GLU A 153 -8.23 -0.92 28.71
C GLU A 153 -8.96 0.23 29.43
N GLY A 154 -10.24 0.05 29.79
CA GLY A 154 -11.08 1.07 30.42
C GLY A 154 -11.48 2.21 29.48
N LYS A 155 -11.46 1.97 28.17
CA LYS A 155 -11.87 2.92 27.13
C LYS A 155 -13.35 2.72 26.82
N ALA A 156 -14.16 3.69 27.22
CA ALA A 156 -15.60 3.64 27.03
C ALA A 156 -15.99 3.75 25.54
N ILE A 157 -16.88 2.88 25.08
CA ILE A 157 -17.58 3.08 23.80
C ILE A 157 -18.68 4.11 24.05
N LEU A 158 -18.65 5.22 23.29
CA LEU A 158 -19.63 6.28 23.45
C LEU A 158 -21.02 5.83 22.99
N PRO A 159 -22.10 6.24 23.68
CA PRO A 159 -23.47 5.96 23.25
C PRO A 159 -23.75 6.51 21.84
N GLU A 160 -24.66 5.86 21.11
CA GLU A 160 -25.09 6.30 19.78
C GLU A 160 -25.71 7.71 19.79
N SER A 161 -26.33 8.10 20.91
CA SER A 161 -26.94 9.42 21.10
C SER A 161 -25.94 10.55 21.37
N HIS A 162 -24.66 10.23 21.60
CA HIS A 162 -23.64 11.25 21.86
C HIS A 162 -23.43 12.11 20.59
N PRO A 163 -23.32 13.46 20.70
CA PRO A 163 -23.21 14.34 19.53
C PRO A 163 -22.08 13.97 18.57
N ASP A 164 -20.93 13.57 19.10
CA ASP A 164 -19.79 13.12 18.29
C ASP A 164 -20.06 11.76 17.61
N SER A 165 -20.74 10.84 18.28
CA SER A 165 -21.13 9.55 17.69
C SER A 165 -22.12 9.75 16.55
N VAL A 166 -23.11 10.64 16.72
CA VAL A 166 -24.07 11.01 15.68
C VAL A 166 -23.35 11.62 14.48
N ARG A 167 -22.41 12.56 14.73
CA ARG A 167 -21.62 13.22 13.68
C ARG A 167 -20.80 12.22 12.89
N VAL A 168 -20.01 11.38 13.56
CA VAL A 168 -19.15 10.36 12.91
C VAL A 168 -19.99 9.36 12.12
N THR A 169 -21.08 8.87 12.72
CA THR A 169 -21.98 7.91 12.07
C THR A 169 -22.61 8.51 10.82
N ARG A 170 -23.09 9.76 10.88
CA ARG A 170 -23.64 10.47 9.72
C ARG A 170 -22.62 10.53 8.58
N LEU A 171 -21.40 10.98 8.86
CA LEU A 171 -20.33 11.11 7.86
C LEU A 171 -19.93 9.77 7.26
N ALA A 172 -19.77 8.74 8.09
CA ALA A 172 -19.48 7.39 7.64
C ALA A 172 -20.59 6.88 6.71
N MET A 173 -21.86 7.08 7.07
CA MET A 173 -22.99 6.67 6.26
C MET A 173 -23.10 7.44 4.93
N GLU A 174 -22.71 8.72 4.88
CA GLU A 174 -22.65 9.49 3.63
C GLU A 174 -21.63 8.89 2.65
N ILE A 175 -20.42 8.60 3.14
CA ILE A 175 -19.37 7.93 2.36
C ILE A 175 -19.80 6.53 1.91
N VAL A 176 -20.38 5.74 2.82
CA VAL A 176 -20.88 4.39 2.49
C VAL A 176 -21.97 4.46 1.42
N ARG A 177 -22.91 5.42 1.52
CA ARG A 177 -23.94 5.61 0.48
C ARG A 177 -23.32 6.02 -0.86
N ALA A 178 -22.31 6.89 -0.85
CA ALA A 178 -21.58 7.27 -2.05
C ALA A 178 -20.88 6.07 -2.70
N ALA A 179 -20.30 5.18 -1.89
CA ALA A 179 -19.73 3.92 -2.37
C ALA A 179 -20.79 3.06 -3.07
N HIS A 180 -21.94 2.82 -2.42
CA HIS A 180 -23.03 2.04 -3.01
C HIS A 180 -23.52 2.61 -4.36
N LYS A 181 -23.74 3.92 -4.43
CA LYS A 181 -24.15 4.58 -5.68
C LYS A 181 -23.12 4.47 -6.80
N GLY A 182 -21.83 4.51 -6.47
CA GLY A 182 -20.76 4.38 -7.45
C GLY A 182 -20.64 2.98 -8.06
N PHE A 183 -21.12 1.93 -7.38
CA PHE A 183 -21.09 0.55 -7.89
C PHE A 183 -22.14 0.27 -8.98
N ASP A 184 -23.25 1.00 -8.98
CA ASP A 184 -24.29 0.87 -10.00
C ASP A 184 -23.86 1.42 -11.37
N ALA A 185 -22.73 2.13 -11.45
CA ALA A 185 -22.24 2.77 -12.68
C ALA A 185 -21.32 1.88 -13.57
N GLY A 186 -20.97 0.66 -13.14
CA GLY A 186 -20.18 -0.30 -13.94
C GLY A 186 -18.68 0.05 -14.08
N PRO A 187 -17.84 -0.88 -14.58
CA PRO A 187 -16.38 -0.72 -14.61
C PRO A 187 -15.90 0.27 -15.68
N GLU A 188 -15.20 1.29 -15.23
CA GLU A 188 -14.41 2.18 -16.08
C GLU A 188 -12.95 2.16 -15.66
N LYS A 189 -12.04 2.10 -16.66
CA LYS A 189 -10.59 1.88 -16.48
C LYS A 189 -9.94 2.96 -15.61
N SER A 190 -9.14 2.50 -14.66
CA SER A 190 -8.28 3.30 -13.80
C SER A 190 -7.11 3.92 -14.57
N PRO A 191 -6.69 5.15 -14.21
CA PRO A 191 -5.50 5.78 -14.77
C PRO A 191 -4.19 5.17 -14.25
N TYR A 192 -4.22 4.25 -13.28
CA TYR A 192 -3.07 3.45 -12.87
C TYR A 192 -2.80 2.35 -13.91
N GLY A 193 -2.11 2.74 -14.98
CA GLY A 193 -1.51 1.81 -15.91
C GLY A 193 -0.63 0.82 -15.18
N VAL A 194 -0.90 -0.46 -15.45
CA VAL A 194 -0.02 -1.63 -15.33
C VAL A 194 1.47 -1.23 -15.28
N VAL A 195 2.07 -1.28 -14.09
CA VAL A 195 3.53 -1.45 -13.96
C VAL A 195 3.78 -2.94 -13.79
N GLU A 196 3.43 -3.68 -14.84
CA GLU A 196 3.64 -5.11 -15.00
C GLU A 196 3.79 -5.36 -16.50
N ASP A 197 4.81 -4.72 -17.09
CA ASP A 197 5.29 -4.99 -18.45
C ASP A 197 6.67 -4.35 -18.62
N SER A 198 7.65 -4.82 -17.84
CA SER A 198 9.06 -4.45 -18.07
C SER A 198 10.07 -5.56 -17.75
N LEU A 199 9.62 -6.80 -17.58
CA LEU A 199 10.50 -7.97 -17.45
C LEU A 199 10.27 -9.09 -18.46
N GLU A 200 9.14 -9.11 -19.21
CA GLU A 200 8.88 -10.15 -20.21
C GLU A 200 8.88 -9.68 -21.69
N ALA A 201 9.02 -8.37 -21.96
CA ALA A 201 9.01 -7.84 -23.32
C ALA A 201 10.40 -7.72 -23.99
N ALA A 202 11.46 -8.23 -23.37
CA ALA A 202 12.84 -8.13 -23.88
C ALA A 202 13.41 -9.42 -24.48
N ALA A 203 12.62 -10.47 -24.64
CA ALA A 203 13.05 -11.69 -25.34
C ALA A 203 12.12 -11.95 -26.53
N GLN A 204 12.73 -11.95 -27.73
CA GLN A 204 12.17 -12.45 -29.00
C GLN A 204 11.25 -11.49 -29.78
N ARG A 205 11.81 -10.33 -30.16
CA ARG A 205 11.64 -9.83 -31.54
C ARG A 205 12.82 -10.35 -32.36
N ASP A 206 12.52 -11.29 -33.25
CA ASP A 206 13.17 -11.56 -34.55
C ASP A 206 13.07 -13.04 -34.90
N ASN A 207 12.00 -13.42 -35.60
CA ASN A 207 12.10 -14.32 -36.73
C ASN A 207 10.82 -14.35 -37.58
N ASP A 208 11.05 -14.25 -38.89
CA ASP A 208 10.24 -14.67 -40.02
C ASP A 208 8.94 -13.94 -40.35
N ASP A 209 9.11 -12.97 -41.25
CA ASP A 209 8.19 -12.70 -42.35
C ASP A 209 7.95 -13.96 -43.19
N ARG A 210 6.70 -14.10 -43.64
CA ARG A 210 6.10 -15.14 -44.50
C ARG A 210 5.67 -16.43 -43.80
N LEU A 211 4.37 -16.55 -43.54
CA LEU A 211 3.50 -17.53 -44.24
C LEU A 211 2.03 -17.43 -43.78
N VAL A 212 1.15 -17.37 -44.79
CA VAL A 212 -0.28 -17.77 -44.80
C VAL A 212 -1.30 -16.87 -44.08
N LYS A 213 -2.06 -16.15 -44.92
CA LYS A 213 -3.43 -15.68 -44.66
C LYS A 213 -4.32 -16.84 -44.18
N ALA A 214 -4.78 -16.81 -42.93
CA ALA A 214 -5.97 -17.54 -42.51
C ALA A 214 -6.60 -16.95 -41.24
N GLY A 215 -7.83 -16.41 -41.38
CA GLY A 215 -8.87 -16.42 -40.34
C GLY A 215 -8.58 -15.75 -39.01
N SER A 216 -8.57 -14.41 -38.95
CA SER A 216 -8.59 -13.67 -37.69
C SER A 216 -9.97 -13.76 -37.01
N LYS A 217 -10.24 -14.86 -36.29
CA LYS A 217 -11.30 -14.89 -35.27
C LYS A 217 -10.85 -14.01 -34.10
N LYS A 218 -11.34 -12.77 -34.07
CA LYS A 218 -11.29 -11.89 -32.88
C LYS A 218 -11.88 -12.65 -31.68
N LYS A 219 -11.05 -13.28 -30.85
CA LYS A 219 -11.45 -13.69 -29.50
C LYS A 219 -11.80 -12.42 -28.72
N ARG A 220 -13.10 -12.14 -28.56
CA ARG A 220 -13.60 -11.17 -27.57
C ARG A 220 -13.03 -11.59 -26.21
N LYS A 221 -12.00 -10.88 -25.71
CA LYS A 221 -11.61 -10.96 -24.30
C LYS A 221 -12.86 -10.58 -23.50
N LYS A 222 -13.46 -11.53 -22.77
CA LYS A 222 -14.57 -11.28 -21.84
C LYS A 222 -14.13 -10.15 -20.91
N LYS A 223 -14.84 -9.01 -20.95
CA LYS A 223 -14.64 -7.88 -20.04
C LYS A 223 -14.92 -8.41 -18.64
N LYS A 224 -13.91 -8.52 -17.76
CA LYS A 224 -14.12 -8.97 -16.37
C LYS A 224 -14.87 -7.86 -15.65
N GLU A 225 -16.08 -8.16 -15.17
CA GLU A 225 -16.84 -7.24 -14.34
C GLU A 225 -16.17 -7.11 -12.97
N PRO A 226 -16.11 -5.90 -12.39
CA PRO A 226 -15.56 -5.67 -11.06
C PRO A 226 -16.47 -6.38 -10.07
N GLN A 227 -15.89 -7.23 -9.24
CA GLN A 227 -16.66 -7.99 -8.26
C GLN A 227 -16.87 -7.12 -7.03
N THR A 228 -18.09 -6.62 -6.85
CA THR A 228 -18.53 -5.88 -5.67
C THR A 228 -19.32 -6.77 -4.70
N LYS A 229 -19.43 -8.06 -4.98
CA LYS A 229 -20.25 -9.02 -4.21
C LYS A 229 -19.91 -9.10 -2.72
N HIS A 230 -18.69 -8.77 -2.34
CA HIS A 230 -18.28 -8.72 -0.93
C HIS A 230 -18.93 -7.56 -0.17
N LEU A 231 -19.40 -6.54 -0.89
CA LEU A 231 -20.08 -5.36 -0.35
C LEU A 231 -21.60 -5.59 -0.21
N ASP A 232 -22.15 -6.61 -0.89
CA ASP A 232 -23.58 -6.93 -0.84
C ASP A 232 -23.98 -7.39 0.57
N GLY A 233 -24.96 -6.69 1.16
CA GLY A 233 -25.50 -7.02 2.48
C GLY A 233 -24.50 -6.85 3.63
N LEU A 234 -23.54 -5.94 3.51
CA LEU A 234 -22.70 -5.53 4.64
C LEU A 234 -23.54 -4.80 5.69
N ASN A 235 -23.42 -5.23 6.96
CA ASN A 235 -24.07 -4.59 8.09
C ASN A 235 -23.13 -3.55 8.69
N TRP A 236 -23.22 -2.33 8.16
CA TRP A 236 -22.36 -1.23 8.58
C TRP A 236 -22.64 -0.83 10.02
N GLU A 237 -21.61 -0.88 10.84
CA GLU A 237 -21.68 -0.51 12.26
C GLU A 237 -20.53 0.43 12.58
N VAL A 238 -20.86 1.57 13.17
CA VAL A 238 -19.89 2.63 13.47
C VAL A 238 -19.87 2.82 14.97
N VAL A 239 -18.69 2.66 15.57
CA VAL A 239 -18.49 2.85 17.01
C VAL A 239 -17.43 3.91 17.26
N LEU A 240 -17.72 4.79 18.20
CA LEU A 240 -16.80 5.82 18.65
C LEU A 240 -16.27 5.43 20.03
N VAL A 241 -14.94 5.32 20.14
CA VAL A 241 -14.25 4.91 21.36
C VAL A 241 -13.60 6.13 22.02
N GLU A 242 -13.79 6.27 23.32
CA GLU A 242 -13.13 7.29 24.11
C GLU A 242 -11.65 6.96 24.32
N ASP A 243 -10.81 7.46 23.41
CA ASP A 243 -9.37 7.30 23.44
C ASP A 243 -8.70 8.58 22.96
N LYS A 244 -7.60 8.98 23.61
CA LYS A 244 -6.81 10.16 23.23
C LYS A 244 -5.95 9.88 21.99
N ASN A 245 -5.60 8.63 21.74
CA ASN A 245 -4.82 8.25 20.57
C ASN A 245 -5.64 8.50 19.30
N VAL A 246 -4.99 9.06 18.29
CA VAL A 246 -5.59 9.25 16.97
C VAL A 246 -5.60 7.90 16.29
N ASN A 247 -6.79 7.35 16.05
CA ASN A 247 -6.95 6.13 15.28
C ASN A 247 -8.36 6.07 14.66
N ALA A 248 -8.44 5.42 13.51
CA ALA A 248 -9.67 5.02 12.85
C ALA A 248 -9.35 3.77 12.04
N CYS A 249 -10.25 2.79 12.03
CA CYS A 249 -10.09 1.61 11.20
C CYS A 249 -11.43 1.11 10.68
N CYS A 250 -11.41 0.58 9.45
CA CYS A 250 -12.50 -0.24 8.93
C CYS A 250 -12.06 -1.71 8.87
N LEU A 251 -12.82 -2.57 9.54
CA LEU A 251 -12.68 -4.01 9.45
C LEU A 251 -13.62 -4.57 8.39
N PRO A 252 -13.26 -5.74 7.82
CA PRO A 252 -14.16 -6.43 6.90
C PRO A 252 -15.54 -6.69 7.53
N GLY A 253 -16.57 -6.81 6.70
CA GLY A 253 -17.94 -6.90 7.21
C GLY A 253 -18.60 -5.55 7.49
N GLY A 254 -17.92 -4.43 7.22
CA GLY A 254 -18.48 -3.07 7.35
C GLY A 254 -18.40 -2.51 8.78
N LYS A 255 -17.40 -2.92 9.57
CA LYS A 255 -17.27 -2.47 10.96
C LYS A 255 -16.28 -1.32 11.03
N ILE A 256 -16.71 -0.16 11.49
CA ILE A 256 -15.91 1.05 11.58
C ILE A 256 -15.71 1.39 13.05
N MET A 257 -14.47 1.56 13.47
CA MET A 257 -14.12 2.08 14.80
C MET A 257 -13.34 3.37 14.65
N VAL A 258 -13.72 4.41 15.39
CA VAL A 258 -13.05 5.71 15.40
C VAL A 258 -12.75 6.09 16.85
N ASN A 259 -11.59 6.70 17.10
CA ASN A 259 -11.23 7.21 18.42
C ASN A 259 -11.59 8.71 18.57
N THR A 260 -11.99 9.14 19.76
CA THR A 260 -12.27 10.57 20.03
C THR A 260 -11.05 11.48 19.85
N GLY A 261 -9.83 10.95 19.99
CA GLY A 261 -8.57 11.62 19.66
C GLY A 261 -8.57 12.17 18.22
N PHE A 262 -9.16 11.43 17.29
CA PHE A 262 -9.33 11.86 15.91
C PHE A 262 -10.11 13.18 15.81
N LEU A 263 -11.22 13.30 16.54
CA LEU A 263 -12.08 14.50 16.59
C LEU A 263 -11.45 15.70 17.31
N ARG A 264 -10.41 15.46 18.11
CA ARG A 264 -9.64 16.53 18.76
C ARG A 264 -8.73 17.24 17.78
N HIS A 265 -8.12 16.50 16.84
CA HIS A 265 -7.17 17.04 15.87
C HIS A 265 -7.83 17.48 14.54
N PHE A 266 -8.95 16.86 14.16
CA PHE A 266 -9.69 17.17 12.94
C PHE A 266 -11.06 17.75 13.29
N LYS A 267 -11.22 19.04 13.00
CA LYS A 267 -12.41 19.80 13.40
C LYS A 267 -13.43 19.90 12.30
N THR A 268 -13.02 19.75 11.04
CA THR A 268 -13.92 19.86 9.90
C THR A 268 -14.49 18.51 9.50
N ASP A 269 -15.72 18.53 8.97
CA ASP A 269 -16.36 17.32 8.44
C ASP A 269 -15.59 16.76 7.24
N ALA A 270 -14.99 17.63 6.42
CA ALA A 270 -14.18 17.22 5.26
C ALA A 270 -12.91 16.44 5.63
N GLU A 271 -12.20 16.85 6.69
CA GLU A 271 -11.02 16.11 7.19
C GLU A 271 -11.42 14.71 7.70
N LEU A 272 -12.54 14.62 8.43
CA LEU A 272 -13.03 13.34 8.95
C LEU A 272 -13.55 12.45 7.81
N ALA A 273 -14.28 13.02 6.86
CA ALA A 273 -14.75 12.34 5.66
C ALA A 273 -13.60 11.84 4.79
N THR A 274 -12.47 12.55 4.73
CA THR A 274 -11.26 12.11 4.01
C THR A 274 -10.74 10.78 4.56
N VAL A 275 -10.66 10.65 5.89
CA VAL A 275 -10.18 9.41 6.51
C VAL A 275 -11.21 8.31 6.44
N LEU A 276 -12.48 8.59 6.70
CA LEU A 276 -13.53 7.58 6.53
C LEU A 276 -13.60 7.09 5.08
N GLY A 277 -13.41 7.97 4.10
CA GLY A 277 -13.29 7.62 2.68
C GLY A 277 -12.09 6.71 2.40
N HIS A 278 -10.93 7.00 3.01
CA HIS A 278 -9.74 6.14 2.91
C HIS A 278 -9.98 4.74 3.50
N GLU A 279 -10.53 4.67 4.71
CA GLU A 279 -10.83 3.40 5.39
C GLU A 279 -11.87 2.56 4.63
N VAL A 280 -12.93 3.20 4.12
CA VAL A 280 -13.91 2.54 3.25
C VAL A 280 -13.25 2.09 1.93
N GLY A 281 -12.30 2.86 1.40
CA GLY A 281 -11.47 2.47 0.26
C GLY A 281 -10.73 1.15 0.46
N HIS A 282 -10.20 0.89 1.65
CA HIS A 282 -9.58 -0.41 1.99
C HIS A 282 -10.58 -1.57 1.92
N ILE A 283 -11.82 -1.36 2.37
CA ILE A 283 -12.89 -2.37 2.32
C ILE A 283 -13.31 -2.64 0.88
N ILE A 284 -13.50 -1.59 0.08
CA ILE A 284 -13.87 -1.72 -1.33
C ILE A 284 -12.80 -2.50 -2.10
N ALA A 285 -11.52 -2.20 -1.84
CA ALA A 285 -10.39 -2.87 -2.47
C ALA A 285 -10.04 -4.23 -1.84
N ARG A 286 -10.77 -4.68 -0.81
CA ARG A 286 -10.52 -5.93 -0.06
C ARG A 286 -9.07 -6.06 0.41
N HIS A 287 -8.47 -4.96 0.85
CA HIS A 287 -7.05 -4.93 1.18
C HIS A 287 -6.69 -5.89 2.31
N ALA A 288 -7.56 -6.08 3.30
CA ALA A 288 -7.36 -7.06 4.38
C ALA A 288 -7.26 -8.50 3.84
N ALA A 289 -8.20 -8.92 2.99
CA ALA A 289 -8.19 -10.25 2.37
C ALA A 289 -6.98 -10.46 1.45
N GLU A 290 -6.61 -9.42 0.70
CA GLU A 290 -5.41 -9.47 -0.15
C GLU A 290 -4.14 -9.57 0.71
N GLN A 291 -4.04 -8.82 1.80
CA GLN A 291 -2.89 -8.86 2.71
C GLN A 291 -2.73 -10.24 3.37
N ILE A 292 -3.82 -10.86 3.82
CA ILE A 292 -3.80 -12.24 4.33
C ILE A 292 -3.27 -13.20 3.25
N THR A 293 -3.78 -13.07 2.02
CA THR A 293 -3.37 -13.92 0.90
C THR A 293 -1.88 -13.74 0.58
N LYS A 294 -1.37 -12.50 0.54
CA LYS A 294 0.05 -12.25 0.27
C LYS A 294 0.95 -12.70 1.41
N ASN A 295 0.55 -12.50 2.66
CA ASN A 295 1.31 -12.98 3.81
C ASN A 295 1.45 -14.51 3.80
N MET A 296 0.41 -15.24 3.40
CA MET A 296 0.49 -16.69 3.20
C MET A 296 1.51 -17.06 2.11
N TRP A 297 1.49 -16.39 0.96
CA TRP A 297 2.47 -16.65 -0.11
C TRP A 297 3.90 -16.29 0.29
N ILE A 298 4.08 -15.17 1.00
CA ILE A 298 5.38 -14.76 1.52
C ILE A 298 5.87 -15.79 2.55
N PHE A 299 5.00 -16.30 3.42
CA PHE A 299 5.37 -17.36 4.37
C PHE A 299 5.81 -18.65 3.66
N ILE A 300 5.11 -19.06 2.59
CA ILE A 300 5.51 -20.20 1.76
C ILE A 300 6.90 -19.96 1.14
N LEU A 301 7.15 -18.75 0.65
CA LEU A 301 8.45 -18.36 0.12
C LEU A 301 9.54 -18.36 1.20
N GLU A 302 9.27 -17.82 2.39
CA GLU A 302 10.18 -17.83 3.53
C GLU A 302 10.56 -19.27 3.92
N LEU A 303 9.58 -20.17 3.98
CA LEU A 303 9.81 -21.59 4.25
C LEU A 303 10.64 -22.25 3.15
N PHE A 304 10.39 -21.92 1.87
CA PHE A 304 11.20 -22.42 0.76
C PHE A 304 12.65 -21.96 0.87
N LEU A 305 12.90 -20.67 1.11
CA LEU A 305 14.24 -20.12 1.28
C LEU A 305 14.97 -20.75 2.48
N LEU A 306 14.26 -20.98 3.58
CA LEU A 306 14.83 -21.63 4.76
C LEU A 306 15.20 -23.10 4.53
N ILE A 307 14.56 -23.79 3.59
CA ILE A 307 14.84 -25.22 3.30
C ILE A 307 15.97 -25.37 2.26
N PHE A 308 15.99 -24.50 1.24
CA PHE A 308 16.83 -24.68 0.05
C PHE A 308 17.98 -23.68 -0.09
N CYS A 309 17.99 -22.59 0.68
CA CYS A 309 19.04 -21.57 0.65
C CYS A 309 19.75 -21.46 2.02
N ASP A 310 19.78 -22.55 2.77
CA ASP A 310 20.25 -22.60 4.16
C ASP A 310 21.74 -22.91 4.26
N ASP A 311 22.56 -21.86 4.32
CA ASP A 311 24.01 -21.98 4.53
C ASP A 311 24.48 -21.40 5.89
N ASP A 312 23.61 -20.81 6.72
CA ASP A 312 24.04 -20.12 7.97
C ASP A 312 22.98 -20.10 9.10
N GLU A 313 23.43 -20.15 10.35
CA GLU A 313 22.63 -20.24 11.58
C GLU A 313 21.84 -18.93 11.88
N ASN A 314 22.23 -17.80 11.25
CA ASN A 314 21.55 -16.49 11.39
C ASN A 314 20.48 -16.21 10.30
N ASN A 315 20.25 -17.15 9.38
CA ASN A 315 19.43 -16.98 8.17
C ASN A 315 17.92 -16.68 8.41
N PRO A 316 17.20 -17.29 9.37
CA PRO A 316 15.74 -17.10 9.44
C PRO A 316 15.32 -15.66 9.80
N LYS A 317 16.10 -14.97 10.65
CA LYS A 317 15.86 -13.54 10.98
C LYS A 317 16.17 -12.64 9.78
N ASN A 318 17.20 -12.99 9.01
CA ASN A 318 17.60 -12.23 7.82
C ASN A 318 16.56 -12.37 6.71
N ILE A 319 16.07 -13.59 6.46
CA ILE A 319 14.99 -13.86 5.48
C ILE A 319 13.73 -13.08 5.85
N ALA A 320 13.25 -13.19 7.10
CA ALA A 320 12.05 -12.49 7.55
C ALA A 320 12.19 -10.96 7.46
N THR A 321 13.36 -10.42 7.80
CA THR A 321 13.64 -8.98 7.68
C THR A 321 13.68 -8.55 6.20
N LEU A 322 14.25 -9.38 5.33
CA LEU A 322 14.36 -9.12 3.90
C LEU A 322 12.97 -9.11 3.23
N THR A 323 12.14 -10.12 3.50
CA THR A 323 10.77 -10.20 2.97
C THR A 323 9.89 -9.06 3.47
N GLU A 324 10.05 -8.69 4.75
CA GLU A 324 9.38 -7.52 5.34
C GLU A 324 9.71 -6.23 4.57
N LEU A 325 11.00 -5.98 4.32
CA LEU A 325 11.47 -4.76 3.67
C LEU A 325 11.18 -4.70 2.17
N ILE A 326 11.33 -5.82 1.45
CA ILE A 326 11.28 -5.85 -0.01
C ILE A 326 9.88 -6.20 -0.54
N LEU A 327 9.11 -7.02 0.18
CA LEU A 327 7.80 -7.49 -0.29
C LEU A 327 6.66 -6.81 0.48
N LYS A 328 6.62 -6.94 1.80
CA LYS A 328 5.47 -6.49 2.63
C LYS A 328 5.33 -4.97 2.64
N LYS A 329 6.41 -4.22 2.92
CA LYS A 329 6.36 -2.75 2.99
C LYS A 329 5.99 -2.05 1.68
N PRO A 330 6.61 -2.37 0.52
CA PRO A 330 6.23 -1.75 -0.74
C PRO A 330 4.79 -2.08 -1.13
N PHE A 331 4.32 -3.28 -0.79
CA PHE A 331 2.95 -3.69 -1.04
C PHE A 331 1.94 -2.91 -0.19
N SER A 332 2.16 -2.80 1.12
CA SER A 332 1.35 -1.96 2.01
C SER A 332 1.27 -0.52 1.48
N ARG A 333 2.40 0.08 1.06
CA ARG A 333 2.39 1.43 0.48
C ARG A 333 1.56 1.56 -0.80
N LYS A 334 1.48 0.50 -1.64
CA LYS A 334 0.62 0.50 -2.83
C LYS A 334 -0.86 0.49 -2.44
N MET A 335 -1.22 -0.28 -1.41
CA MET A 335 -2.59 -0.33 -0.88
C MET A 335 -3.02 1.02 -0.30
N GLU A 336 -2.14 1.72 0.42
CA GLU A 336 -2.44 3.06 0.92
C GLU A 336 -2.77 4.05 -0.22
N LEU A 337 -1.98 4.05 -1.30
CA LEU A 337 -2.20 4.93 -2.45
C LEU A 337 -3.48 4.59 -3.23
N GLU A 338 -3.83 3.31 -3.30
CA GLU A 338 -5.07 2.85 -3.90
C GLU A 338 -6.29 3.22 -3.05
N ALA A 339 -6.21 3.04 -1.74
CA ALA A 339 -7.23 3.46 -0.79
C ALA A 339 -7.41 4.99 -0.78
N ASP A 340 -6.33 5.76 -0.91
CA ASP A 340 -6.38 7.22 -1.11
C ASP A 340 -7.13 7.60 -2.37
N HIS A 341 -6.82 6.95 -3.49
CA HIS A 341 -7.45 7.21 -4.77
C HIS A 341 -8.96 6.93 -4.70
N ILE A 342 -9.34 5.77 -4.17
CA ILE A 342 -10.74 5.40 -3.99
C ILE A 342 -11.41 6.39 -3.02
N GLY A 343 -10.77 6.68 -1.89
CA GLY A 343 -11.29 7.58 -0.87
C GLY A 343 -11.58 8.99 -1.37
N VAL A 344 -10.72 9.56 -2.23
CA VAL A 344 -10.98 10.87 -2.85
C VAL A 344 -12.18 10.84 -3.80
N LEU A 345 -12.38 9.75 -4.54
CA LEU A 345 -13.56 9.60 -5.40
C LEU A 345 -14.84 9.45 -4.56
N LEU A 346 -14.77 8.73 -3.44
CA LEU A 346 -15.89 8.62 -2.49
C LEU A 346 -16.21 9.96 -1.83
N LEU A 347 -15.18 10.73 -1.48
CA LEU A 347 -15.31 12.05 -0.89
C LEU A 347 -16.05 13.00 -1.85
N ALA A 348 -15.62 13.03 -3.11
CA ALA A 348 -16.29 13.78 -4.17
C ALA A 348 -17.74 13.33 -4.39
N ALA A 349 -17.97 12.01 -4.45
CA ALA A 349 -19.30 11.43 -4.64
C ALA A 349 -20.25 11.67 -3.45
N ALA A 350 -19.71 11.87 -2.25
CA ALA A 350 -20.45 12.27 -1.06
C ALA A 350 -20.71 13.79 -0.99
N GLY A 351 -20.19 14.57 -1.94
CA GLY A 351 -20.40 16.02 -2.01
C GLY A 351 -19.42 16.83 -1.17
N TYR A 352 -18.27 16.25 -0.81
CA TYR A 352 -17.16 16.96 -0.17
C TYR A 352 -16.11 17.38 -1.21
N ASP A 353 -15.46 18.52 -1.00
CA ASP A 353 -14.45 19.04 -1.92
C ASP A 353 -13.21 18.12 -1.91
N PRO A 354 -12.87 17.45 -3.02
CA PRO A 354 -11.76 16.51 -3.06
C PRO A 354 -10.39 17.19 -2.88
N ARG A 355 -10.31 18.52 -3.01
CA ARG A 355 -9.09 19.31 -2.76
C ARG A 355 -8.70 19.36 -1.29
N ASP A 356 -9.63 19.03 -0.38
CA ASP A 356 -9.35 18.97 1.05
C ASP A 356 -8.47 17.77 1.41
N ALA A 357 -8.51 16.69 0.63
CA ALA A 357 -7.76 15.47 0.94
C ALA A 357 -6.22 15.67 0.87
N PRO A 358 -5.63 16.25 -0.19
CA PRO A 358 -4.21 16.58 -0.19
C PRO A 358 -3.79 17.48 0.99
N ALA A 359 -4.59 18.49 1.31
CA ALA A 359 -4.33 19.42 2.41
C ALA A 359 -4.36 18.70 3.78
N PHE A 360 -5.31 17.77 3.97
CA PHE A 360 -5.36 16.89 5.13
C PHE A 360 -4.07 16.08 5.27
N TYR A 361 -3.59 15.45 4.19
CA TYR A 361 -2.36 14.67 4.22
C TYR A 361 -1.12 15.53 4.47
N GLU A 362 -1.05 16.73 3.91
CA GLU A 362 0.03 17.68 4.25
C GLU A 362 0.01 18.08 5.72
N LYS A 363 -1.17 18.34 6.29
CA LYS A 363 -1.35 18.64 7.71
C LYS A 363 -0.90 17.47 8.56
N LEU A 364 -1.34 16.25 8.24
CA LEU A 364 -0.92 15.01 8.89
C LEU A 364 0.60 14.84 8.88
N GLY A 365 1.27 15.19 7.78
CA GLY A 365 2.73 15.11 7.67
C GLY A 365 3.48 16.12 8.53
N LYS A 366 2.83 17.23 8.91
CA LYS A 366 3.37 18.27 9.80
C LYS A 366 3.05 17.99 11.27
N THR A 367 1.89 17.41 11.57
CA THR A 367 1.41 17.16 12.95
C THR A 367 1.71 15.76 13.46
N GLY A 368 1.92 14.79 12.57
CA GLY A 368 2.11 13.37 12.84
C GLY A 368 3.48 12.98 13.41
N GLY A 369 3.97 13.69 14.42
CA GLY A 369 5.22 13.38 15.12
C GLY A 369 5.07 13.10 16.62
N GLY A 370 3.87 13.33 17.18
CA GLY A 370 3.58 13.13 18.59
C GLY A 370 3.23 11.68 18.95
N LYS A 371 3.33 11.32 20.23
CA LYS A 371 2.95 9.99 20.74
C LYS A 371 1.51 9.61 20.39
N ASP A 372 0.60 10.58 20.39
CA ASP A 372 -0.82 10.38 20.08
C ASP A 372 -1.08 9.89 18.64
N TRP A 373 -0.10 10.00 17.74
CA TRP A 373 -0.17 9.56 16.34
C TRP A 373 0.55 8.25 16.07
N ALA A 374 1.25 7.69 17.06
CA ALA A 374 2.12 6.53 16.86
C ALA A 374 1.35 5.33 16.31
N ASP A 375 0.15 5.08 16.84
CA ASP A 375 -0.70 3.97 16.43
C ASP A 375 -1.14 4.13 14.96
N PHE A 376 -1.74 5.27 14.60
CA PHE A 376 -2.18 5.55 13.23
C PHE A 376 -1.04 5.54 12.22
N LEU A 377 0.13 6.10 12.55
CA LEU A 377 1.27 6.13 11.62
C LEU A 377 1.99 4.78 11.50
N SER A 378 1.79 3.89 12.48
CA SER A 378 2.29 2.51 12.40
C SER A 378 1.52 1.70 11.35
N THR A 379 0.20 1.93 11.25
CA THR A 379 -0.67 1.27 10.27
C THR A 379 -0.73 2.03 8.94
N HIS A 380 -0.65 3.36 8.97
CA HIS A 380 -0.72 4.25 7.80
C HIS A 380 0.50 5.17 7.71
N PRO A 381 1.60 4.74 7.06
CA PRO A 381 2.82 5.54 6.99
C PRO A 381 2.64 6.86 6.23
N SER A 382 3.47 7.84 6.62
CA SER A 382 3.27 9.28 6.35
C SER A 382 3.11 9.73 4.89
N SER A 383 2.75 11.00 4.77
CA SER A 383 1.73 11.53 3.90
C SER A 383 2.22 12.39 2.75
N LYS A 384 3.49 12.81 2.70
CA LYS A 384 3.97 13.72 1.63
C LYS A 384 3.81 13.12 0.24
N LYS A 385 4.16 11.84 0.07
CA LYS A 385 3.97 11.12 -1.19
C LYS A 385 2.50 10.89 -1.52
N ARG A 386 1.66 10.66 -0.49
CA ARG A 386 0.21 10.49 -0.62
C ARG A 386 -0.47 11.78 -1.06
N ALA A 387 -0.15 12.90 -0.42
CA ALA A 387 -0.59 14.24 -0.83
C ALA A 387 -0.18 14.55 -2.27
N GLN A 388 1.09 14.32 -2.63
CA GLN A 388 1.57 14.51 -4.00
C GLN A 388 0.84 13.64 -5.03
N ASN A 389 0.51 12.39 -4.69
CA ASN A 389 -0.23 11.49 -5.55
C ASN A 389 -1.68 11.95 -5.76
N LEU A 390 -2.33 12.42 -4.70
CA LEU A 390 -3.70 12.95 -4.78
C LEU A 390 -3.78 14.29 -5.51
N SER A 391 -2.75 15.13 -5.40
CA SER A 391 -2.65 16.39 -6.14
C SER A 391 -2.33 16.22 -7.63
N GLN A 392 -2.16 15.00 -8.14
CA GLN A 392 -1.96 14.79 -9.57
C GLN A 392 -3.23 15.14 -10.35
N ASP A 393 -3.07 15.93 -11.43
CA ASP A 393 -4.18 16.43 -12.27
C ASP A 393 -5.16 15.31 -12.64
N LYS A 394 -4.68 14.14 -13.07
CA LYS A 394 -5.56 13.02 -13.46
C LYS A 394 -6.50 12.53 -12.36
N VAL A 395 -6.03 12.48 -11.12
CA VAL A 395 -6.84 12.03 -9.98
C VAL A 395 -7.79 13.13 -9.55
N MET A 396 -7.26 14.35 -9.43
CA MET A 396 -8.02 15.50 -8.99
C MET A 396 -9.09 15.92 -9.99
N ASP A 397 -8.80 15.91 -11.30
CA ASP A 397 -9.76 16.25 -12.35
C ASP A 397 -10.97 15.32 -12.32
N LYS A 398 -10.75 14.00 -12.20
CA LYS A 398 -11.84 13.02 -12.11
C LYS A 398 -12.67 13.22 -10.84
N ALA A 399 -12.02 13.46 -9.70
CA ALA A 399 -12.73 13.73 -8.46
C ALA A 399 -13.51 15.05 -8.51
N MET A 400 -12.93 16.10 -9.11
CA MET A 400 -13.59 17.39 -9.28
C MET A 400 -14.76 17.34 -10.25
N GLU A 401 -14.69 16.52 -11.29
CA GLU A 401 -15.81 16.25 -12.20
C GLU A 401 -16.99 15.64 -11.43
N LEU A 402 -16.74 14.54 -10.70
CA LEU A 402 -17.75 13.90 -9.84
C LEU A 402 -18.34 14.87 -8.81
N TYR A 403 -17.49 15.64 -8.14
CA TYR A 403 -17.90 16.62 -7.15
C TYR A 403 -18.84 17.68 -7.75
N ARG A 404 -18.50 18.22 -8.94
CA ARG A 404 -19.35 19.21 -9.63
C ARG A 404 -20.70 18.65 -10.02
N GLU A 405 -20.77 17.39 -10.45
CA GLU A 405 -22.05 16.74 -10.79
C GLU A 405 -22.97 16.64 -9.57
N VAL A 406 -22.43 16.14 -8.45
CA VAL A 406 -23.17 15.99 -7.19
C VAL A 406 -23.66 17.35 -6.68
N VAL A 407 -22.78 18.37 -6.66
CA VAL A 407 -23.13 19.72 -6.20
C VAL A 407 -24.16 20.39 -7.11
N ALA A 408 -24.13 20.12 -8.41
CA ALA A 408 -25.09 20.67 -9.38
C ALA A 408 -26.51 20.08 -9.24
N GLY A 409 -26.77 19.19 -8.27
CA GLY A 409 -28.07 18.56 -8.07
C GLY A 409 -28.47 17.63 -9.21
N ARG A 410 -27.56 17.33 -10.13
CA ARG A 410 -27.70 16.17 -10.99
C ARG A 410 -27.46 14.99 -10.06
N GLU A 411 -28.54 14.40 -9.55
CA GLU A 411 -28.48 13.02 -9.07
C GLU A 411 -27.61 12.27 -10.07
N SER A 412 -26.55 11.61 -9.60
CA SER A 412 -25.56 10.89 -10.39
C SER A 412 -26.24 9.83 -11.27
N LYS A 413 -26.91 10.28 -12.33
CA LYS A 413 -27.60 9.49 -13.33
C LYS A 413 -26.55 9.02 -14.30
N GLY A 414 -25.74 8.08 -13.83
CA GLY A 414 -24.72 7.41 -14.60
C GLY A 414 -23.58 8.33 -15.00
N PHE A 415 -22.38 7.94 -14.59
CA PHE A 415 -21.14 8.26 -15.30
C PHE A 415 -21.18 7.56 -16.67
N PHE A 416 -22.11 8.02 -17.54
CA PHE A 416 -22.47 7.42 -18.81
C PHE A 416 -22.28 8.46 -19.92
N PHE A 417 -21.54 8.03 -20.95
CA PHE A 417 -21.26 8.64 -22.26
C PHE A 417 -19.98 9.46 -22.45
N VAL A 418 -18.95 8.76 -22.97
CA VAL A 418 -17.92 9.27 -23.90
C VAL A 418 -17.43 8.03 -24.70
N PHE A 419 -17.55 7.79 -26.01
CA PHE A 419 -18.01 8.48 -27.23
C PHE A 419 -18.65 7.43 -28.18
N ARG A 420 -19.52 7.93 -29.07
CA ARG A 420 -20.10 7.38 -30.32
C ARG A 420 -19.67 6.01 -30.86
#